data_AF-A0A7W3ZY16-F1
#
_entry.id   AF-A0A7W3ZY16-F1
#
_cell.length_a   1.000
_cell.length_b   1.000
_cell.length_c   1.000
_cell.angle_alpha   90.00
_cell.angle_beta   90.00
_cell.angle_gamma   90.00
#
_symmetry.space_group_name_H-M   'P 1'
#
loop_
_entity.id
_entity.type
_entity.pdbx_description
1 polymer ?
#
loop_
_entity_poly.entity_id
_entity_poly.type
_entity_poly.pdbx_seq_one_letter_code
_entity_poly.pdbx_strand_id
1 'polypeptide(L)'
;MKIAVVSLLATLVVLQACGSSDNKKVAVQPKINEVHMLQPDNIPSYIENFKLQYEQLDLQIDGVQYTLSFVDRDEAEKVLIAKYDKGLIYLGFDFEKEQPINNIMLLEGDTSDLENFKASAILKGINIELSEQEGNMVYQGSIEDANTKQLYSIRTVINESLLDAGDSTLTLEANVATLNGTLGTSTYIQMDELIKTKSFDTLKFGSVNGSINDAINMHTGRLIRAAKLTTLMPTDGLAHSGGVDLFAAGTQRIFQDGGELGVHSWCCLAGKDAGQLSKTDPAHGAQLTYFREMLGLDKGPEFYFFTINAAPAASVHKMNRAEMVKYSLVTE
;
A
#
# COMPACT_ATOMS: atom_id res chain seq x y z
N MET A 1 16.57 -66.54 -5.21
CA MET A 1 17.94 -67.10 -5.22
C MET A 1 18.90 -65.98 -4.83
N LYS A 2 19.73 -66.20 -3.79
CA LYS A 2 20.74 -65.28 -3.23
C LYS A 2 21.72 -64.79 -4.32
N ILE A 3 22.37 -63.63 -4.22
CA ILE A 3 23.70 -63.38 -3.62
C ILE A 3 23.95 -61.85 -3.74
N ALA A 4 24.07 -61.06 -2.66
CA ALA A 4 25.25 -60.71 -1.85
C ALA A 4 26.29 -59.79 -2.55
N VAL A 5 26.40 -58.52 -2.12
CA VAL A 5 27.44 -57.93 -1.21
C VAL A 5 28.74 -57.57 -1.94
N VAL A 6 29.15 -56.29 -1.88
CA VAL A 6 30.50 -55.86 -1.41
C VAL A 6 30.41 -54.41 -0.89
N SER A 7 30.65 -54.24 0.41
CA SER A 7 31.05 -52.99 1.05
C SER A 7 32.52 -52.67 0.78
N LEU A 8 32.89 -51.40 0.64
CA LEU A 8 34.27 -50.97 0.82
C LEU A 8 34.36 -49.86 1.86
N LEU A 9 35.05 -50.18 2.96
CA LEU A 9 35.54 -49.28 3.98
C LEU A 9 36.47 -48.22 3.37
N ALA A 10 36.36 -46.97 3.85
CA ALA A 10 37.44 -46.00 3.75
C ALA A 10 37.87 -45.57 5.17
N THR A 11 39.14 -45.81 5.42
CA THR A 11 39.90 -45.64 6.66
C THR A 11 40.13 -44.17 7.02
N LEU A 12 39.98 -43.85 8.31
CA LEU A 12 40.50 -42.63 8.92
C LEU A 12 42.03 -42.62 8.86
N VAL A 13 42.59 -41.51 8.39
CA VAL A 13 43.96 -41.09 8.70
C VAL A 13 43.88 -39.71 9.35
N VAL A 14 44.28 -39.66 10.62
CA VAL A 14 44.49 -38.42 11.37
C VAL A 14 45.92 -37.97 11.12
N LEU A 15 46.09 -36.75 10.63
CA LEU A 15 47.35 -36.01 10.71
C LEU A 15 47.03 -34.61 11.23
N GLN A 16 47.33 -34.40 12.51
CA GLN A 16 47.49 -33.07 13.08
C GLN A 16 48.86 -32.53 12.65
N ALA A 17 48.85 -31.32 12.09
CA ALA A 17 50.01 -30.44 12.08
C ALA A 17 49.56 -29.09 12.63
N CYS A 18 50.21 -28.66 13.72
CA CYS A 18 50.04 -27.34 14.31
C CYS A 18 50.63 -26.27 13.39
N GLY A 19 49.83 -25.24 13.10
CA GLY A 19 50.27 -24.03 12.42
C GLY A 19 49.34 -22.90 12.81
N SER A 20 49.73 -22.15 13.84
CA SER A 20 49.05 -20.92 14.24
C SER A 20 49.24 -19.86 13.15
N SER A 21 48.15 -19.42 12.53
CA SER A 21 48.10 -18.14 11.84
C SER A 21 46.68 -17.59 11.93
N ASP A 22 46.60 -16.39 12.51
CA ASP A 22 45.39 -15.60 12.67
C ASP A 22 44.74 -15.30 11.32
N ASN A 23 43.73 -16.09 10.95
CA ASN A 23 42.82 -15.73 9.87
C ASN A 23 41.55 -15.14 10.47
N LYS A 24 41.43 -13.81 10.35
CA LYS A 24 40.17 -13.09 10.46
C LYS A 24 39.10 -13.88 9.72
N LYS A 25 38.13 -14.44 10.45
CA LYS A 25 36.90 -14.95 9.86
C LYS A 25 36.25 -13.79 9.14
N VAL A 26 36.38 -13.75 7.80
CA VAL A 26 35.47 -12.99 6.96
C VAL A 26 34.11 -13.59 7.26
N ALA A 27 33.27 -12.87 7.99
CA ALA A 27 31.89 -13.25 8.20
C ALA A 27 31.24 -13.27 6.82
N VAL A 28 31.05 -14.47 6.28
CA VAL A 28 30.16 -14.67 5.13
C VAL A 28 28.79 -14.26 5.64
N GLN A 29 28.34 -13.06 5.27
CA GLN A 29 26.99 -12.65 5.58
C GLN A 29 26.05 -13.71 5.02
N PRO A 30 25.15 -14.28 5.83
CA PRO A 30 24.23 -15.30 5.34
C PRO A 30 23.47 -14.71 4.14
N LYS A 31 23.41 -15.47 3.04
CA LYS A 31 22.61 -15.09 1.88
C LYS A 31 21.14 -15.13 2.31
N ILE A 32 20.58 -13.97 2.64
CA ILE A 32 19.16 -13.84 2.99
C ILE A 32 18.39 -13.94 1.68
N ASN A 33 17.44 -14.89 1.59
CA ASN A 33 16.57 -14.98 0.43
C ASN A 33 15.61 -13.78 0.45
N GLU A 34 15.58 -13.03 -0.65
CA GLU A 34 14.65 -11.93 -0.85
C GLU A 34 13.24 -12.47 -1.08
N VAL A 35 12.26 -11.82 -0.45
CA VAL A 35 10.84 -12.13 -0.61
C VAL A 35 10.16 -10.87 -1.12
N HIS A 36 9.31 -11.03 -2.14
CA HIS A 36 8.50 -9.93 -2.67
C HIS A 36 7.06 -10.41 -2.84
N MET A 37 6.10 -9.58 -2.39
CA MET A 37 4.67 -9.81 -2.64
C MET A 37 4.36 -9.70 -4.14
N LEU A 38 4.96 -8.70 -4.81
CA LEU A 38 4.97 -8.54 -6.26
C LEU A 38 6.42 -8.63 -6.74
N GLN A 39 6.75 -9.62 -7.58
CA GLN A 39 8.11 -9.81 -8.07
C GLN A 39 8.55 -8.60 -8.93
N PRO A 40 9.80 -8.10 -8.79
CA PRO A 40 10.28 -6.95 -9.56
C PRO A 40 10.07 -7.08 -11.08
N ASP A 41 10.32 -8.27 -11.64
CA ASP A 41 10.17 -8.52 -13.08
C ASP A 41 8.71 -8.48 -13.56
N ASN A 42 7.74 -8.59 -12.64
CA ASN A 42 6.31 -8.54 -12.95
C ASN A 42 5.74 -7.11 -12.88
N ILE A 43 6.53 -6.11 -12.44
CA ILE A 43 6.04 -4.73 -12.28
C ILE A 43 5.54 -4.13 -13.60
N PRO A 44 6.25 -4.25 -14.74
CA PRO A 44 5.77 -3.67 -16.00
C PRO A 44 4.40 -4.20 -16.43
N SER A 45 4.19 -5.53 -16.37
CA SER A 45 2.91 -6.14 -16.74
C SER A 45 1.81 -5.86 -15.73
N TYR A 46 2.14 -5.79 -14.43
CA TYR A 46 1.19 -5.37 -13.39
C TYR A 46 0.65 -3.96 -13.67
N ILE A 47 1.55 -3.01 -13.97
CA ILE A 47 1.16 -1.62 -14.24
C ILE A 47 0.36 -1.49 -15.55
N GLU A 48 0.73 -2.23 -16.60
CA GLU A 48 -0.03 -2.25 -17.85
C GLU A 48 -1.45 -2.77 -17.65
N ASN A 49 -1.60 -3.91 -16.97
CA ASN A 49 -2.91 -4.49 -16.65
C ASN A 49 -3.74 -3.55 -15.77
N PHE A 50 -3.14 -2.97 -14.74
CA PHE A 50 -3.81 -2.01 -13.87
C PHE A 50 -4.36 -0.82 -14.67
N LYS A 51 -3.56 -0.23 -15.58
CA LYS A 51 -4.02 0.90 -16.41
C LYS A 51 -5.22 0.51 -17.28
N LEU A 52 -5.18 -0.65 -17.92
CA LEU A 52 -6.28 -1.16 -18.73
C LEU A 52 -7.56 -1.37 -17.92
N GLN A 53 -7.45 -1.88 -16.69
CA GLN A 53 -8.59 -2.05 -15.78
C GLN A 53 -9.11 -0.70 -15.25
N TYR A 54 -8.20 0.22 -14.93
CA TYR A 54 -8.54 1.53 -14.37
C TYR A 54 -9.28 2.40 -15.40
N GLU A 55 -8.92 2.31 -16.68
CA GLU A 55 -9.64 2.96 -17.79
C GLU A 55 -11.08 2.43 -17.99
N GLN A 56 -11.40 1.25 -17.46
CA GLN A 56 -12.74 0.64 -17.55
C GLN A 56 -13.66 1.06 -16.41
N LEU A 57 -13.12 1.70 -15.36
CA LEU A 57 -13.94 2.24 -14.28
C LEU A 57 -14.85 3.33 -14.83
N ASP A 58 -16.11 3.29 -14.44
CA ASP A 58 -17.11 4.17 -15.01
C ASP A 58 -18.23 4.44 -14.01
N LEU A 59 -18.71 5.68 -13.98
CA LEU A 59 -19.97 6.05 -13.35
C LEU A 59 -20.69 6.99 -14.30
N GLN A 60 -21.88 6.60 -14.73
CA GLN A 60 -22.76 7.40 -15.56
C GLN A 60 -24.08 7.64 -14.85
N ILE A 61 -24.50 8.90 -14.77
CA ILE A 61 -25.82 9.31 -14.30
C ILE A 61 -26.47 10.13 -15.41
N ASP A 62 -27.57 9.65 -15.98
CA ASP A 62 -28.20 10.22 -17.18
C ASP A 62 -27.23 10.48 -18.34
N GLY A 63 -26.31 9.53 -18.53
CA GLY A 63 -25.29 9.58 -19.58
C GLY A 63 -24.15 10.58 -19.32
N VAL A 64 -24.19 11.32 -18.20
CA VAL A 64 -23.06 12.14 -17.74
C VAL A 64 -22.08 11.26 -16.99
N GLN A 65 -20.82 11.24 -17.45
CA GLN A 65 -19.75 10.45 -16.87
C GLN A 65 -19.07 11.18 -15.71
N TYR A 66 -18.69 10.42 -14.67
CA TYR A 66 -17.97 10.88 -13.49
C TYR A 66 -16.80 9.95 -13.18
N THR A 67 -15.73 10.49 -12.61
CA THR A 67 -14.59 9.70 -12.14
C THR A 67 -14.88 9.14 -10.75
N LEU A 68 -14.54 7.87 -10.53
CA LEU A 68 -14.61 7.21 -9.24
C LEU A 68 -13.23 7.21 -8.59
N SER A 69 -13.19 7.42 -7.27
CA SER A 69 -12.01 7.19 -6.45
C SER A 69 -12.43 6.52 -5.15
N PHE A 70 -11.77 5.43 -4.80
CA PHE A 70 -12.08 4.68 -3.58
C PHE A 70 -11.90 5.55 -2.33
N VAL A 71 -12.79 5.35 -1.36
CA VAL A 71 -12.76 6.05 -0.06
C VAL A 71 -12.57 5.04 1.05
N ASP A 72 -13.52 4.12 1.20
CA ASP A 72 -13.52 3.16 2.30
C ASP A 72 -14.43 1.96 2.00
N ARG A 73 -14.40 0.97 2.86
CA ARG A 73 -15.36 -0.14 2.90
C ARG A 73 -15.99 -0.27 4.28
N ASP A 74 -17.28 -0.50 4.31
CA ASP A 74 -17.97 -0.92 5.53
C ASP A 74 -18.35 -2.39 5.38
N GLU A 75 -17.57 -3.25 6.04
CA GLU A 75 -17.76 -4.70 6.00
C GLU A 75 -19.05 -5.13 6.72
N ALA A 76 -19.49 -4.39 7.73
CA ALA A 76 -20.69 -4.70 8.49
C ALA A 76 -21.95 -4.39 7.68
N GLU A 77 -21.97 -3.21 7.05
CA GLU A 77 -23.07 -2.77 6.17
C GLU A 77 -22.94 -3.34 4.74
N LYS A 78 -21.85 -4.06 4.44
CA LYS A 78 -21.55 -4.65 3.13
C LYS A 78 -21.63 -3.63 2.00
N VAL A 79 -20.91 -2.52 2.18
CA VAL A 79 -20.85 -1.45 1.18
C VAL A 79 -19.42 -1.04 0.87
N LEU A 80 -19.16 -0.82 -0.41
CA LEU A 80 -18.00 -0.15 -0.93
C LEU A 80 -18.33 1.34 -1.12
N ILE A 81 -17.46 2.22 -0.65
CA ILE A 81 -17.65 3.67 -0.70
C ILE A 81 -16.60 4.26 -1.65
N ALA A 82 -17.06 5.04 -2.62
CA ALA A 82 -16.20 5.81 -3.52
C ALA A 82 -16.70 7.26 -3.63
N LYS A 83 -15.78 8.19 -3.85
CA LYS A 83 -16.08 9.59 -4.18
C LYS A 83 -16.22 9.76 -5.69
N TYR A 84 -17.06 10.71 -6.07
CA TYR A 84 -17.20 11.26 -7.41
C TYR A 84 -17.53 12.75 -7.31
N ASP A 85 -17.55 13.48 -8.42
CA ASP A 85 -17.57 14.96 -8.42
C ASP A 85 -18.71 15.60 -7.62
N LYS A 86 -19.86 14.92 -7.48
CA LYS A 86 -21.00 15.47 -6.73
C LYS A 86 -21.11 14.95 -5.30
N GLY A 87 -20.32 13.97 -4.88
CA GLY A 87 -20.47 13.37 -3.57
C GLY A 87 -19.87 11.97 -3.43
N LEU A 88 -20.59 11.11 -2.69
CA LEU A 88 -20.21 9.72 -2.43
C LEU A 88 -21.21 8.75 -3.08
N ILE A 89 -20.70 7.63 -3.56
CA ILE A 89 -21.47 6.47 -4.00
C ILE A 89 -21.18 5.29 -3.07
N TYR A 90 -22.24 4.64 -2.62
CA TYR A 90 -22.24 3.44 -1.80
C TYR A 90 -22.74 2.30 -2.68
N LEU A 91 -21.88 1.33 -2.94
CA LEU A 91 -22.17 0.15 -3.75
C LEU A 91 -22.26 -1.05 -2.83
N GLY A 92 -23.37 -1.77 -2.86
CA GLY A 92 -23.50 -3.00 -2.08
C GLY A 92 -22.45 -4.02 -2.52
N PHE A 93 -21.68 -4.56 -1.60
CA PHE A 93 -20.61 -5.53 -1.89
C PHE A 93 -20.38 -6.49 -0.73
N ASP A 94 -20.41 -7.79 -1.00
CA ASP A 94 -20.11 -8.84 -0.04
C ASP A 94 -18.60 -9.16 -0.07
N PHE A 95 -17.85 -8.63 0.89
CA PHE A 95 -16.39 -8.80 0.98
C PHE A 95 -15.94 -10.23 1.32
N GLU A 96 -16.79 -11.04 1.95
CA GLU A 96 -16.46 -12.44 2.25
C GLU A 96 -16.58 -13.33 1.02
N LYS A 97 -17.55 -13.02 0.16
CA LYS A 97 -17.80 -13.78 -1.08
C LYS A 97 -17.14 -13.16 -2.30
N GLU A 98 -16.64 -11.93 -2.18
CA GLU A 98 -16.11 -11.11 -3.26
C GLU A 98 -17.16 -10.94 -4.38
N GLN A 99 -18.38 -10.54 -4.02
CA GLN A 99 -19.51 -10.45 -4.96
C GLN A 99 -20.32 -9.15 -4.79
N PRO A 100 -20.77 -8.52 -5.89
CA PRO A 100 -21.62 -7.34 -5.80
C PRO A 100 -23.01 -7.67 -5.24
N ILE A 101 -23.58 -6.71 -4.51
CA ILE A 101 -24.96 -6.73 -4.01
C ILE A 101 -25.72 -5.63 -4.75
N ASN A 102 -26.95 -5.90 -5.17
CA ASN A 102 -27.74 -5.04 -6.04
C ASN A 102 -28.33 -3.81 -5.30
N ASN A 103 -27.46 -3.04 -4.66
CA ASN A 103 -27.79 -1.85 -3.89
C ASN A 103 -26.86 -0.72 -4.31
N ILE A 104 -27.45 0.45 -4.59
CA ILE A 104 -26.71 1.69 -4.81
C ILE A 104 -27.37 2.79 -3.98
N MET A 105 -26.56 3.60 -3.31
CA MET A 105 -26.99 4.86 -2.73
C MET A 105 -25.96 5.95 -3.07
N LEU A 106 -26.43 7.14 -3.38
CA LEU A 106 -25.58 8.30 -3.59
C LEU A 106 -25.92 9.37 -2.57
N LEU A 107 -24.88 9.96 -1.99
CA LEU A 107 -24.98 11.12 -1.13
C LEU A 107 -24.29 12.26 -1.85
N GLU A 108 -25.05 13.23 -2.36
CA GLU A 108 -24.45 14.44 -2.94
C GLU A 108 -24.04 15.40 -1.83
N GLY A 109 -22.89 16.05 -1.95
CA GLY A 109 -22.34 16.96 -0.95
C GLY A 109 -20.87 17.28 -1.18
N ASP A 110 -20.32 18.20 -0.39
CA ASP A 110 -18.89 18.56 -0.44
C ASP A 110 -18.04 17.46 0.17
N THR A 111 -17.15 16.86 -0.64
CA THR A 111 -16.26 15.76 -0.25
C THR A 111 -14.86 16.21 0.15
N SER A 112 -14.60 17.52 0.27
CA SER A 112 -13.30 18.04 0.70
C SER A 112 -12.97 17.71 2.16
N ASP A 113 -14.00 17.54 3.00
CA ASP A 113 -13.88 17.10 4.39
C ASP A 113 -14.88 15.95 4.64
N LEU A 114 -14.38 14.72 4.48
CA LEU A 114 -15.21 13.52 4.66
C LEU A 114 -15.60 13.28 6.12
N GLU A 115 -14.82 13.76 7.10
CA GLU A 115 -15.15 13.62 8.52
C GLU A 115 -16.38 14.45 8.91
N ASN A 116 -16.52 15.63 8.28
CA ASN A 116 -17.65 16.53 8.49
C ASN A 116 -18.65 16.55 7.32
N PHE A 117 -18.64 15.50 6.48
CA PHE A 117 -19.48 15.40 5.30
C PHE A 117 -20.96 15.58 5.63
N LYS A 118 -21.65 16.41 4.84
CA LYS A 118 -23.10 16.62 4.94
C LYS A 118 -23.76 16.47 3.59
N ALA A 119 -24.66 15.50 3.51
CA ALA A 119 -25.42 15.26 2.29
C ALA A 119 -26.40 16.42 2.03
N SER A 120 -26.31 17.04 0.85
CA SER A 120 -27.29 17.96 0.29
C SER A 120 -28.44 17.24 -0.42
N ALA A 121 -28.19 16.05 -0.96
CA ALA A 121 -29.21 15.17 -1.54
C ALA A 121 -28.88 13.70 -1.28
N ILE A 122 -29.92 12.87 -1.28
CA ILE A 122 -29.82 11.41 -1.11
C ILE A 122 -30.56 10.78 -2.29
N LEU A 123 -29.85 10.01 -3.10
CA LEU A 123 -30.42 9.25 -4.21
C LEU A 123 -30.35 7.76 -3.91
N LYS A 124 -31.47 7.05 -4.06
CA LYS A 124 -31.58 5.61 -3.76
C LYS A 124 -31.78 4.80 -5.02
N GLY A 125 -31.04 3.71 -5.15
CA GLY A 125 -31.17 2.77 -6.26
C GLY A 125 -32.54 2.09 -6.31
N ILE A 126 -33.07 1.96 -7.52
CA ILE A 126 -34.33 1.29 -7.85
C ILE A 126 -34.06 0.36 -9.03
N ASN A 127 -34.52 -0.89 -8.93
CA ASN A 127 -34.35 -1.93 -9.95
C ASN A 127 -32.89 -2.07 -10.41
N ILE A 128 -31.96 -2.15 -9.46
CA ILE A 128 -30.55 -2.34 -9.76
C ILE A 128 -30.34 -3.78 -10.23
N GLU A 129 -29.83 -3.91 -11.45
CA GLU A 129 -29.37 -5.14 -12.05
C GLU A 129 -27.86 -5.23 -11.94
N LEU A 130 -27.36 -6.46 -11.76
CA LEU A 130 -25.94 -6.77 -11.68
C LEU A 130 -25.55 -7.62 -12.87
N SER A 131 -24.37 -7.35 -13.43
CA SER A 131 -23.71 -8.26 -14.34
C SER A 131 -22.20 -8.24 -14.11
N GLU A 132 -21.53 -9.33 -14.50
CA GLU A 132 -20.07 -9.44 -14.44
C GLU A 132 -19.54 -9.64 -15.86
N GLN A 133 -18.51 -8.88 -16.23
CA GLN A 133 -17.90 -8.91 -17.56
C GLN A 133 -16.39 -8.80 -17.44
N GLU A 134 -15.66 -9.90 -17.68
CA GLU A 134 -14.19 -9.91 -17.69
C GLU A 134 -13.56 -9.35 -16.38
N GLY A 135 -14.15 -9.67 -15.23
CA GLY A 135 -13.71 -9.18 -13.92
C GLY A 135 -14.24 -7.79 -13.55
N ASN A 136 -15.01 -7.15 -14.44
CA ASN A 136 -15.77 -5.95 -14.10
C ASN A 136 -17.11 -6.31 -13.50
N MET A 137 -17.45 -5.65 -12.41
CA MET A 137 -18.78 -5.65 -11.83
C MET A 137 -19.54 -4.44 -12.33
N VAL A 138 -20.71 -4.68 -12.91
CA VAL A 138 -21.56 -3.65 -13.49
C VAL A 138 -22.85 -3.58 -12.70
N TYR A 139 -23.17 -2.39 -12.20
CA TYR A 139 -24.45 -2.08 -11.59
C TYR A 139 -25.21 -1.15 -12.54
N GLN A 140 -26.46 -1.48 -12.85
CA GLN A 140 -27.25 -0.69 -13.78
C GLN A 140 -28.71 -0.61 -13.32
N GLY A 141 -29.34 0.56 -13.45
CA GLY A 141 -30.73 0.73 -13.07
C GLY A 141 -31.14 2.20 -13.04
N SER A 142 -31.91 2.58 -12.04
CA SER A 142 -32.29 3.98 -11.79
C SER A 142 -31.98 4.39 -10.36
N ILE A 143 -31.81 5.68 -10.13
CA ILE A 143 -31.71 6.28 -8.80
C ILE A 143 -32.82 7.33 -8.65
N GLU A 144 -33.50 7.32 -7.51
CA GLU A 144 -34.53 8.30 -7.16
C GLU A 144 -34.01 9.25 -6.11
N ASP A 145 -34.11 10.56 -6.37
CA ASP A 145 -33.89 11.58 -5.35
C ASP A 145 -35.00 11.49 -4.27
N ALA A 146 -34.57 11.28 -3.02
CA ALA A 146 -35.47 11.06 -1.90
C ALA A 146 -36.45 12.22 -1.66
N ASN A 147 -36.05 13.46 -1.98
CA ASN A 147 -36.82 14.68 -1.76
C ASN A 147 -37.66 15.05 -2.99
N THR A 148 -37.04 15.10 -4.18
CA THR A 148 -37.70 15.59 -5.39
C THR A 148 -38.49 14.52 -6.14
N LYS A 149 -38.23 13.24 -5.84
CA LYS A 149 -38.78 12.08 -6.56
C LYS A 149 -38.39 12.01 -8.03
N GLN A 150 -37.38 12.79 -8.42
CA GLN A 150 -36.82 12.72 -9.77
C GLN A 150 -36.02 11.43 -9.93
N LEU A 151 -36.21 10.78 -11.07
CA LEU A 151 -35.50 9.57 -11.46
C LEU A 151 -34.37 9.91 -12.44
N TYR A 152 -33.23 9.28 -12.24
CA TYR A 152 -32.08 9.32 -13.13
C TYR A 152 -31.67 7.89 -13.46
N SER A 153 -31.29 7.64 -14.70
CA SER A 153 -30.61 6.40 -15.08
C SER A 153 -29.22 6.38 -14.47
N ILE A 154 -28.78 5.20 -14.02
CA ILE A 154 -27.42 4.99 -13.51
C ILE A 154 -26.79 3.75 -14.13
N ARG A 155 -25.50 3.85 -14.41
CA ARG A 155 -24.63 2.72 -14.68
C ARG A 155 -23.28 2.95 -14.01
N THR A 156 -22.77 1.96 -13.31
CA THR A 156 -21.39 2.01 -12.80
C THR A 156 -20.67 0.70 -13.05
N VAL A 157 -19.40 0.82 -13.38
CA VAL A 157 -18.46 -0.28 -13.58
C VAL A 157 -17.33 -0.11 -12.58
N ILE A 158 -17.12 -1.14 -11.78
CA ILE A 158 -15.99 -1.22 -10.86
C ILE A 158 -15.25 -2.54 -11.04
N ASN A 159 -13.97 -2.53 -10.70
CA ASN A 159 -13.11 -3.72 -10.63
C ASN A 159 -12.05 -3.49 -9.55
N GLU A 160 -11.15 -4.45 -9.38
CA GLU A 160 -10.07 -4.42 -8.37
C GLU A 160 -9.22 -3.14 -8.43
N SER A 161 -9.02 -2.56 -9.62
CA SER A 161 -8.20 -1.34 -9.78
C SER A 161 -8.76 -0.14 -9.01
N LEU A 162 -10.08 -0.07 -8.75
CA LEU A 162 -10.66 0.98 -7.92
C LEU A 162 -10.11 0.90 -6.49
N LEU A 163 -10.04 -0.32 -5.95
CA LEU A 163 -9.57 -0.60 -4.60
C LEU A 163 -8.07 -0.43 -4.44
N ASP A 164 -7.31 -0.64 -5.52
CA ASP A 164 -5.85 -0.66 -5.55
C ASP A 164 -5.20 0.68 -5.94
N ALA A 165 -5.97 1.59 -6.54
CA ALA A 165 -5.45 2.83 -7.10
C ALA A 165 -4.85 3.75 -6.04
N GLY A 166 -5.58 3.96 -4.95
CA GLY A 166 -5.35 5.04 -4.00
C GLY A 166 -5.76 6.38 -4.62
N ASP A 167 -5.72 7.44 -3.83
CA ASP A 167 -6.09 8.79 -4.26
C ASP A 167 -4.96 9.80 -4.12
N SER A 168 -3.73 9.28 -3.99
CA SER A 168 -2.54 10.11 -3.79
C SER A 168 -2.36 11.13 -4.91
N THR A 169 -1.84 12.30 -4.55
CA THR A 169 -1.46 13.35 -5.50
C THR A 169 0.02 13.70 -5.33
N LEU A 170 0.68 13.99 -6.43
CA LEU A 170 2.09 14.42 -6.46
C LEU A 170 2.22 15.75 -7.21
N THR A 171 2.49 16.83 -6.47
CA THR A 171 2.63 18.18 -7.05
C THR A 171 4.08 18.64 -6.99
N LEU A 172 4.66 19.02 -8.12
CA LEU A 172 6.04 19.50 -8.21
C LEU A 172 6.09 21.02 -8.21
N GLU A 173 6.78 21.58 -7.21
CA GLU A 173 7.14 23.00 -7.15
C GLU A 173 8.65 23.15 -7.10
N ALA A 174 9.23 23.78 -8.12
CA ALA A 174 10.68 23.84 -8.33
C ALA A 174 11.34 22.45 -8.27
N ASN A 175 12.12 22.15 -7.23
CA ASN A 175 12.83 20.89 -7.01
C ASN A 175 12.19 20.03 -5.89
N VAL A 176 11.00 20.39 -5.41
CA VAL A 176 10.29 19.70 -4.32
C VAL A 176 8.98 19.13 -4.84
N ALA A 177 8.86 17.80 -4.84
CA ALA A 177 7.60 17.11 -5.08
C ALA A 177 6.88 16.92 -3.74
N THR A 178 5.62 17.36 -3.63
CA THR A 178 4.78 17.18 -2.44
C THR A 178 3.81 16.03 -2.66
N LEU A 179 3.85 15.03 -1.78
CA LEU A 179 2.98 13.85 -1.79
C LEU A 179 1.87 13.99 -0.75
N ASN A 180 0.62 13.78 -1.16
CA ASN A 180 -0.56 13.74 -0.30
C ASN A 180 -1.45 12.55 -0.66
N GLY A 181 -2.42 12.24 0.19
CA GLY A 181 -3.47 11.25 -0.02
C GLY A 181 -3.08 9.83 0.38
N THR A 182 -3.96 8.89 0.06
CA THR A 182 -3.78 7.46 0.31
C THR A 182 -2.99 6.83 -0.84
N LEU A 183 -1.94 6.09 -0.48
CA LEU A 183 -0.99 5.51 -1.41
C LEU A 183 -1.54 4.23 -2.04
N GLY A 184 -1.28 4.03 -3.33
CA GLY A 184 -1.65 2.83 -4.07
C GLY A 184 -0.90 2.73 -5.40
N THR A 185 -1.44 1.98 -6.35
CA THR A 185 -0.82 1.81 -7.67
C THR A 185 -0.71 3.13 -8.44
N SER A 186 -1.66 4.05 -8.25
CA SER A 186 -1.59 5.40 -8.83
C SER A 186 -0.37 6.18 -8.32
N THR A 187 0.05 5.96 -7.06
CA THR A 187 1.25 6.59 -6.50
C THR A 187 2.51 6.13 -7.24
N TYR A 188 2.64 4.83 -7.49
CA TYR A 188 3.76 4.27 -8.23
C TYR A 188 3.85 4.87 -9.62
N ILE A 189 2.73 4.91 -10.34
CA ILE A 189 2.65 5.45 -11.71
C ILE A 189 3.06 6.93 -11.72
N GLN A 190 2.49 7.73 -10.81
CA GLN A 190 2.83 9.16 -10.68
C GLN A 190 4.31 9.38 -10.37
N MET A 191 4.88 8.62 -9.44
CA MET A 191 6.28 8.73 -9.04
C MET A 191 7.23 8.31 -10.17
N ASP A 192 6.96 7.18 -10.83
CA ASP A 192 7.74 6.67 -11.96
C ASP A 192 7.76 7.67 -13.12
N GLU A 193 6.59 8.22 -13.47
CA GLU A 193 6.47 9.24 -14.51
C GLU A 193 7.21 10.53 -14.13
N LEU A 194 7.06 11.01 -12.89
CA LEU A 194 7.70 12.24 -12.45
C LEU A 194 9.22 12.12 -12.46
N ILE A 195 9.77 11.00 -11.94
CA ILE A 195 11.21 10.72 -11.94
C ILE A 195 11.76 10.66 -13.38
N LYS A 196 10.99 10.11 -14.33
CA LYS A 196 11.42 10.00 -15.73
C LYS A 196 11.34 11.31 -16.50
N THR A 197 10.41 12.20 -16.13
CA THR A 197 10.07 13.37 -16.96
C THR A 197 10.50 14.71 -16.37
N LYS A 198 10.76 14.79 -15.06
CA LYS A 198 11.12 16.02 -14.35
C LYS A 198 12.39 15.84 -13.53
N SER A 199 13.01 16.96 -13.15
CA SER A 199 14.13 16.99 -12.23
C SER A 199 13.69 17.58 -10.90
N PHE A 200 13.90 16.84 -9.82
CA PHE A 200 13.63 17.22 -8.44
C PHE A 200 14.53 16.37 -7.54
N ASP A 201 14.78 16.84 -6.33
CA ASP A 201 15.68 16.15 -5.39
C ASP A 201 15.00 15.83 -4.07
N THR A 202 13.84 16.41 -3.79
CA THR A 202 13.16 16.30 -2.50
C THR A 202 11.72 15.83 -2.69
N LEU A 203 11.36 14.77 -1.97
CA LEU A 203 9.99 14.33 -1.75
C LEU A 203 9.53 14.80 -0.37
N LYS A 204 8.65 15.80 -0.35
CA LYS A 204 8.02 16.34 0.86
C LYS A 204 6.70 15.62 1.14
N PHE A 205 6.51 15.17 2.37
CA PHE A 205 5.27 14.54 2.82
C PHE A 205 4.31 15.61 3.34
N GLY A 206 3.16 15.77 2.68
CA GLY A 206 2.07 16.62 3.16
C GLY A 206 1.20 15.83 4.11
N SER A 207 0.02 15.36 3.68
CA SER A 207 -0.83 14.45 4.46
C SER A 207 -0.93 13.08 3.78
N VAL A 208 -0.26 12.07 4.32
CA VAL A 208 -0.21 10.70 3.77
C VAL A 208 -0.72 9.68 4.80
N ASN A 209 -1.93 9.17 4.58
CA ASN A 209 -2.63 8.33 5.57
C ASN A 209 -2.13 6.88 5.61
N GLY A 210 -1.40 6.43 4.60
CA GLY A 210 -0.92 5.05 4.48
C GLY A 210 -1.10 4.49 3.08
N SER A 211 -0.85 3.19 2.94
CA SER A 211 -1.02 2.43 1.71
C SER A 211 -2.21 1.47 1.81
N ILE A 212 -2.95 1.38 0.71
CA ILE A 212 -3.96 0.34 0.47
C ILE A 212 -3.38 -0.87 -0.29
N ASN A 213 -2.21 -0.70 -0.93
CA ASN A 213 -1.50 -1.76 -1.65
C ASN A 213 -0.01 -1.77 -1.28
N ASP A 214 0.36 -2.57 -0.29
CA ASP A 214 1.73 -2.64 0.23
C ASP A 214 2.72 -3.23 -0.80
N ALA A 215 2.24 -4.15 -1.64
CA ALA A 215 3.08 -4.82 -2.62
C ALA A 215 3.70 -3.80 -3.60
N ILE A 216 2.88 -2.89 -4.15
CA ILE A 216 3.36 -1.83 -5.03
C ILE A 216 3.98 -0.65 -4.25
N ASN A 217 3.55 -0.39 -3.00
CA ASN A 217 4.12 0.67 -2.17
C ASN A 217 5.61 0.44 -1.90
N MET A 218 6.03 -0.79 -1.59
CA MET A 218 7.45 -1.11 -1.44
C MET A 218 8.26 -0.85 -2.73
N HIS A 219 7.66 -1.05 -3.91
CA HIS A 219 8.31 -0.72 -5.18
C HIS A 219 8.33 0.78 -5.46
N THR A 220 7.32 1.53 -5.00
CA THR A 220 7.36 3.00 -5.00
C THR A 220 8.52 3.51 -4.15
N GLY A 221 8.74 2.90 -2.97
CA GLY A 221 9.93 3.15 -2.16
C GLY A 221 11.24 2.87 -2.91
N ARG A 222 11.32 1.77 -3.65
CA ARG A 222 12.50 1.45 -4.47
C ARG A 222 12.74 2.49 -5.58
N LEU A 223 11.70 3.06 -6.19
CA LEU A 223 11.85 4.18 -7.14
C LEU A 223 12.49 5.40 -6.46
N ILE A 224 11.97 5.79 -5.29
CA ILE A 224 12.50 6.91 -4.49
C ILE A 224 13.98 6.70 -4.15
N ARG A 225 14.33 5.49 -3.67
CA ARG A 225 15.70 5.13 -3.33
C ARG A 225 16.62 5.13 -4.56
N ALA A 226 16.18 4.57 -5.68
CA ALA A 226 16.95 4.50 -6.93
C ALA A 226 17.21 5.90 -7.52
N ALA A 227 16.23 6.81 -7.41
CA ALA A 227 16.35 8.20 -7.81
C ALA A 227 17.19 9.06 -6.84
N LYS A 228 17.63 8.49 -5.71
CA LYS A 228 18.43 9.17 -4.68
C LYS A 228 17.76 10.43 -4.12
N LEU A 229 16.45 10.39 -3.97
CA LEU A 229 15.70 11.51 -3.42
C LEU A 229 15.98 11.67 -1.92
N THR A 230 15.89 12.91 -1.47
CA THR A 230 15.73 13.29 -0.06
C THR A 230 14.25 13.16 0.30
N THR A 231 13.94 12.54 1.43
CA THR A 231 12.59 12.57 2.00
C THR A 231 12.55 13.61 3.11
N LEU A 232 11.53 14.46 3.07
CA LEU A 232 11.33 15.55 4.02
C LEU A 232 9.97 15.39 4.69
N MET A 233 9.98 15.25 6.01
CA MET A 233 8.80 15.42 6.85
C MET A 233 8.80 16.85 7.39
N PRO A 234 7.92 17.75 6.90
CA PRO A 234 7.82 19.11 7.38
C PRO A 234 7.08 19.18 8.73
N THR A 235 7.19 20.32 9.43
CA THR A 235 6.58 20.56 10.75
C THR A 235 5.05 20.35 10.79
N ASP A 236 4.35 20.52 9.68
CA ASP A 236 2.91 20.35 9.53
C ASP A 236 2.53 19.09 8.74
N GLY A 237 3.53 18.27 8.39
CA GLY A 237 3.35 17.06 7.60
C GLY A 237 2.99 15.84 8.46
N LEU A 238 2.38 14.87 7.80
CA LEU A 238 1.98 13.59 8.38
C LEU A 238 2.20 12.48 7.36
N ALA A 239 2.83 11.39 7.80
CA ALA A 239 2.88 10.14 7.07
C ALA A 239 2.71 8.95 8.01
N HIS A 240 1.71 8.13 7.74
CA HIS A 240 1.41 6.92 8.51
C HIS A 240 1.63 5.67 7.67
N SER A 241 1.84 4.52 8.33
CA SER A 241 1.86 3.21 7.69
C SER A 241 2.82 3.15 6.49
N GLY A 242 2.36 2.77 5.29
CA GLY A 242 3.15 2.80 4.06
C GLY A 242 3.76 4.17 3.69
N GLY A 243 3.26 5.28 4.23
CA GLY A 243 3.92 6.57 4.13
C GLY A 243 5.28 6.61 4.85
N VAL A 244 5.40 5.91 5.99
CA VAL A 244 6.68 5.73 6.70
C VAL A 244 7.63 4.84 5.90
N ASP A 245 7.11 3.84 5.18
CA ASP A 245 7.90 3.02 4.26
C ASP A 245 8.55 3.89 3.18
N LEU A 246 7.77 4.79 2.56
CA LEU A 246 8.30 5.73 1.56
C LEU A 246 9.25 6.75 2.17
N PHE A 247 8.99 7.25 3.39
CA PHE A 247 9.93 8.14 4.08
C PHE A 247 11.29 7.47 4.32
N ALA A 248 11.30 6.20 4.75
CA ALA A 248 12.51 5.40 4.96
C ALA A 248 13.31 5.20 3.66
N ALA A 249 12.66 5.31 2.49
CA ALA A 249 13.30 5.13 1.19
C ALA A 249 14.23 6.27 0.78
N GLY A 250 14.11 7.46 1.38
CA GLY A 250 15.02 8.57 1.14
C GLY A 250 16.49 8.20 1.41
N THR A 251 17.40 8.73 0.60
CA THR A 251 18.85 8.59 0.85
C THR A 251 19.33 9.53 1.94
N GLN A 252 18.71 10.71 2.02
CA GLN A 252 18.71 11.62 3.15
C GLN A 252 17.26 11.73 3.64
N ARG A 253 17.06 11.73 4.96
CA ARG A 253 15.74 11.67 5.61
C ARG A 253 15.69 12.75 6.67
N ILE A 254 15.04 13.86 6.31
CA ILE A 254 14.96 15.08 7.12
C ILE A 254 13.63 15.08 7.86
N PHE A 255 13.68 15.21 9.18
CA PHE A 255 12.51 15.34 10.02
C PHE A 255 12.52 16.67 10.78
N GLN A 256 11.55 17.53 10.48
CA GLN A 256 11.34 18.78 11.18
C GLN A 256 10.47 18.57 12.41
N ASP A 257 10.86 19.17 13.54
CA ASP A 257 10.08 19.07 14.77
C ASP A 257 8.65 19.61 14.54
N GLY A 258 7.66 18.83 14.99
CA GLY A 258 6.23 19.06 14.78
C GLY A 258 5.61 18.10 13.75
N GLY A 259 6.39 17.58 12.80
CA GLY A 259 5.89 16.60 11.82
C GLY A 259 5.50 15.26 12.47
N GLU A 260 4.77 14.44 11.73
CA GLU A 260 4.24 13.18 12.26
C GLU A 260 4.62 11.97 11.39
N LEU A 261 5.32 11.00 12.00
CA LEU A 261 5.53 9.68 11.44
C LEU A 261 4.85 8.63 12.32
N GLY A 262 3.81 8.00 11.79
CA GLY A 262 2.94 7.07 12.51
C GLY A 262 3.11 5.63 12.04
N VAL A 263 3.31 4.69 12.96
CA VAL A 263 3.49 3.26 12.64
C VAL A 263 2.43 2.42 13.31
N HIS A 264 2.05 1.32 12.66
CA HIS A 264 1.16 0.30 13.22
C HIS A 264 1.34 -1.04 12.51
N SER A 265 0.71 -2.07 13.05
CA SER A 265 0.62 -3.41 12.48
C SER A 265 -0.22 -3.40 11.19
N TRP A 266 0.22 -4.07 10.13
CA TRP A 266 -0.63 -4.30 8.96
C TRP A 266 -1.65 -5.41 9.27
N CYS A 267 -2.78 -5.34 8.59
CA CYS A 267 -3.90 -6.27 8.75
C CYS A 267 -4.27 -6.87 7.38
N CYS A 268 -4.76 -8.10 7.28
CA CYS A 268 -4.70 -9.16 8.28
C CYS A 268 -4.41 -10.48 7.57
N LEU A 269 -3.76 -11.40 8.28
CA LEU A 269 -3.61 -12.79 7.83
C LEU A 269 -4.45 -13.69 8.72
N ALA A 270 -5.48 -14.32 8.15
CA ALA A 270 -6.42 -15.18 8.88
C ALA A 270 -7.00 -14.51 10.14
N GLY A 271 -7.43 -13.24 10.02
CA GLY A 271 -8.02 -12.46 11.10
C GLY A 271 -7.04 -11.98 12.17
N LYS A 272 -5.73 -12.11 11.94
CA LYS A 272 -4.68 -11.62 12.83
C LYS A 272 -3.91 -10.48 12.18
N ASP A 273 -3.61 -9.45 12.96
CA ASP A 273 -2.64 -8.45 12.54
C ASP A 273 -1.21 -9.00 12.62
N ALA A 274 -0.27 -8.33 11.96
CA ALA A 274 1.12 -8.76 11.86
C ALA A 274 1.82 -8.97 13.21
N GLY A 275 1.55 -8.11 14.20
CA GLY A 275 2.11 -8.19 15.55
C GLY A 275 1.64 -9.43 16.33
N GLN A 276 0.53 -10.04 15.92
CA GLN A 276 0.00 -11.29 16.50
C GLN A 276 0.57 -12.55 15.84
N LEU A 277 1.30 -12.42 14.73
CA LEU A 277 1.95 -13.54 14.06
C LEU A 277 3.24 -13.96 14.80
N SER A 278 3.68 -15.19 14.56
CA SER A 278 4.97 -15.62 15.09
C SER A 278 6.10 -14.83 14.43
N LYS A 279 7.17 -14.47 15.15
CA LYS A 279 8.29 -13.71 14.57
C LYS A 279 8.96 -14.38 13.36
N THR A 280 8.79 -15.69 13.21
CA THR A 280 9.32 -16.49 12.09
C THR A 280 8.29 -16.75 10.99
N ASP A 281 7.10 -16.14 11.09
CA ASP A 281 6.05 -16.30 10.10
C ASP A 281 6.53 -15.76 8.73
N PRO A 282 6.37 -16.54 7.63
CA PRO A 282 6.84 -16.12 6.31
C PRO A 282 6.15 -14.86 5.80
N ALA A 283 4.97 -14.48 6.32
CA ALA A 283 4.27 -13.27 5.92
C ALA A 283 5.08 -11.99 6.18
N HIS A 284 6.02 -12.02 7.12
CA HIS A 284 6.93 -10.91 7.38
C HIS A 284 7.99 -10.71 6.29
N GLY A 285 8.19 -11.70 5.41
CA GLY A 285 9.35 -11.78 4.51
C GLY A 285 9.53 -10.54 3.64
N ALA A 286 8.45 -10.06 3.01
CA ALA A 286 8.54 -8.96 2.07
C ALA A 286 8.93 -7.63 2.73
N GLN A 287 8.29 -7.29 3.84
CA GLN A 287 8.62 -6.10 4.61
C GLN A 287 10.02 -6.19 5.24
N LEU A 288 10.43 -7.37 5.71
CA LEU A 288 11.79 -7.60 6.18
C LEU A 288 12.83 -7.42 5.05
N THR A 289 12.53 -7.84 3.82
CA THR A 289 13.37 -7.56 2.65
C THR A 289 13.45 -6.06 2.40
N TYR A 290 12.31 -5.38 2.33
CA TYR A 290 12.24 -3.94 2.08
C TYR A 290 13.01 -3.11 3.12
N PHE A 291 12.77 -3.32 4.42
CA PHE A 291 13.45 -2.53 5.45
C PHE A 291 14.95 -2.82 5.55
N ARG A 292 15.42 -4.02 5.16
CA ARG A 292 16.87 -4.28 5.03
C ARG A 292 17.49 -3.45 3.91
N GLU A 293 16.79 -3.26 2.79
CA GLU A 293 17.25 -2.38 1.70
C GLU A 293 17.33 -0.91 2.16
N MET A 294 16.37 -0.45 2.98
CA MET A 294 16.25 0.97 3.34
C MET A 294 17.07 1.40 4.56
N LEU A 295 17.18 0.53 5.57
CA LEU A 295 17.79 0.81 6.88
C LEU A 295 18.99 -0.11 7.19
N GLY A 296 19.28 -1.09 6.34
CA GLY A 296 20.38 -2.04 6.53
C GLY A 296 19.99 -3.32 7.26
N LEU A 297 20.93 -4.28 7.30
CA LEU A 297 20.68 -5.66 7.73
C LEU A 297 20.22 -5.81 9.19
N ASP A 298 20.68 -4.91 10.06
CA ASP A 298 20.37 -4.95 11.50
C ASP A 298 19.18 -4.05 11.84
N LYS A 299 19.24 -2.77 11.44
CA LYS A 299 18.21 -1.77 11.77
C LYS A 299 16.90 -1.96 11.03
N GLY A 300 16.92 -2.50 9.82
CA GLY A 300 15.71 -2.78 9.05
C GLY A 300 14.76 -3.74 9.76
N PRO A 301 15.20 -4.96 10.09
CA PRO A 301 14.39 -5.91 10.84
C PRO A 301 13.96 -5.40 12.22
N GLU A 302 14.85 -4.72 12.94
CA GLU A 302 14.51 -4.11 14.24
C GLU A 302 13.39 -3.08 14.12
N PHE A 303 13.43 -2.23 13.10
CA PHE A 303 12.41 -1.22 12.83
C PHE A 303 11.10 -1.85 12.43
N TYR A 304 11.11 -2.80 11.48
CA TYR A 304 9.91 -3.52 11.06
C TYR A 304 9.19 -4.19 12.23
N PHE A 305 9.92 -4.90 13.10
CA PHE A 305 9.27 -5.51 14.26
C PHE A 305 8.81 -4.47 15.27
N PHE A 306 9.45 -3.31 15.36
CA PHE A 306 8.92 -2.21 16.15
C PHE A 306 7.59 -1.69 15.59
N THR A 307 7.49 -1.44 14.28
CA THR A 307 6.27 -0.87 13.67
C THR A 307 5.04 -1.72 13.97
N ILE A 308 5.13 -3.04 13.77
CA ILE A 308 4.00 -3.96 13.97
C ILE A 308 3.66 -4.24 15.44
N ASN A 309 4.58 -3.94 16.36
CA ASN A 309 4.35 -4.14 17.81
C ASN A 309 4.00 -2.83 18.54
N ALA A 310 4.19 -1.67 17.91
CA ALA A 310 3.94 -0.37 18.52
C ALA A 310 2.44 -0.07 18.66
N ALA A 311 1.65 -0.50 17.68
CA ALA A 311 0.19 -0.33 17.67
C ALA A 311 -0.50 -1.44 16.85
N PRO A 312 -1.70 -1.92 17.26
CA PRO A 312 -2.52 -2.79 16.42
C PRO A 312 -3.01 -2.03 15.18
N ALA A 313 -3.47 -2.77 14.17
CA ALA A 313 -3.84 -2.22 12.87
C ALA A 313 -4.91 -1.13 12.89
N ALA A 314 -5.79 -1.14 13.89
CA ALA A 314 -6.87 -0.16 14.05
C ALA A 314 -6.44 1.13 14.78
N SER A 315 -5.16 1.32 15.06
CA SER A 315 -4.64 2.50 15.77
C SER A 315 -3.27 2.90 15.25
N VAL A 316 -2.79 4.08 15.61
CA VAL A 316 -1.49 4.60 15.15
C VAL A 316 -0.61 4.96 16.34
N HIS A 317 0.62 4.44 16.37
CA HIS A 317 1.67 4.91 17.26
C HIS A 317 2.47 6.03 16.60
N LYS A 318 2.33 7.25 17.12
CA LYS A 318 3.13 8.41 16.67
C LYS A 318 4.54 8.28 17.23
N MET A 319 5.52 8.11 16.36
CA MET A 319 6.91 7.92 16.80
C MET A 319 7.48 9.21 17.40
N ASN A 320 8.19 9.08 18.51
CA ASN A 320 9.00 10.17 19.04
C ASN A 320 10.41 10.18 18.44
N ARG A 321 11.14 11.30 18.62
CA ARG A 321 12.49 11.45 18.04
C ARG A 321 13.50 10.41 18.54
N ALA A 322 13.38 9.95 19.79
CA ALA A 322 14.29 8.93 20.32
C ALA A 322 14.07 7.57 19.61
N GLU A 323 12.83 7.22 19.29
CA GLU A 323 12.50 6.03 18.50
C GLU A 323 13.04 6.15 17.07
N MET A 324 12.80 7.29 16.41
CA MET A 324 13.30 7.55 15.06
C MET A 324 14.83 7.44 14.98
N VAL A 325 15.56 7.98 15.96
CA VAL A 325 17.02 7.88 16.06
C VAL A 325 17.48 6.45 16.37
N LYS A 326 16.79 5.73 17.27
CA LYS A 326 17.13 4.35 17.65
C LYS A 326 17.18 3.40 16.44
N TYR A 327 16.29 3.61 15.48
CA TYR A 327 16.18 2.79 14.26
C TYR A 327 16.89 3.39 13.05
N SER A 328 17.63 4.49 13.23
CA SER A 328 18.27 5.25 12.15
C SER A 328 17.29 5.69 11.06
N LEU A 329 16.01 5.90 11.40
CA LEU A 329 14.98 6.30 10.45
C LEU A 329 15.19 7.73 9.95
N VAL A 330 15.74 8.61 10.79
CA VAL A 330 16.10 9.99 10.43
C VAL A 330 17.61 10.11 10.28
N THR A 331 18.04 10.93 9.33
CA THR A 331 19.46 11.30 9.16
C THR A 331 19.73 12.74 9.59
N GLU A 332 18.68 13.59 9.61
CA GLU A 332 18.68 14.98 10.08
C GLU A 332 17.38 15.32 10.80
#